data_AF-A0A5C4LZJ4-F1
#
_entry.id   AF-A0A5C4LZJ4-F1
#
_cell.length_a   1.000
_cell.length_b   1.000
_cell.length_c   1.000
_cell.angle_alpha   90.00
_cell.angle_beta   90.00
_cell.angle_gamma   90.00
#
_symmetry.space_group_name_H-M   'P 1'
#
loop_
_entity.id
_entity.type
_entity.pdbx_description
1 polymer ?
#
loop_
_entity_poly.entity_id
_entity_poly.type
_entity_poly.pdbx_seq_one_letter_code
_entity_poly.pdbx_strand_id
1 'polypeptide(L)'
;MSEPTGAGGPLRTLAVRINEDLRAQLDVVAQITGRSATEEIRLALEHWIEKTKSDPATLQKAEAIRAEIEREAQTRRNAITAIFGGDNATSGEPKNASASRPATRRAKADE
;
A
#
# COMPACT_ATOMS: atom_id res chain seq x y z
N MET A 1 -12.93 -35.55 13.02
CA MET A 1 -11.48 -35.62 12.73
C MET A 1 -11.14 -34.33 12.02
N SER A 2 -10.24 -33.53 12.59
CA SER A 2 -9.84 -32.23 12.05
C SER A 2 -9.01 -32.43 10.79
N GLU A 3 -9.44 -31.89 9.66
CA GLU A 3 -8.64 -31.85 8.44
C GLU A 3 -7.47 -30.86 8.63
N PRO A 4 -6.24 -31.21 8.22
CA PRO A 4 -5.16 -30.24 8.20
C PRO A 4 -5.44 -29.27 7.06
N THR A 5 -5.73 -28.00 7.40
CA THR A 5 -5.68 -26.89 6.45
C THR A 5 -4.28 -26.87 5.83
N GLY A 6 -4.16 -27.44 4.62
CA GLY A 6 -2.93 -27.43 3.84
C GLY A 6 -2.53 -25.99 3.59
N ALA A 7 -1.40 -25.59 4.17
CA ALA A 7 -0.78 -24.27 4.04
C ALA A 7 -0.15 -24.06 2.66
N GLY A 8 -0.84 -24.42 1.59
CA GLY A 8 -0.41 -24.23 0.21
C GLY A 8 -1.56 -23.67 -0.59
N GLY A 9 -1.52 -22.37 -0.88
CA GLY A 9 -2.45 -21.77 -1.83
C GLY A 9 -2.41 -22.48 -3.19
N PRO A 10 -3.41 -22.24 -4.06
CA PRO A 10 -3.46 -22.90 -5.37
C PRO A 10 -2.15 -22.69 -6.14
N LEU A 11 -1.55 -23.78 -6.63
CA LEU A 11 -0.35 -23.73 -7.46
C LEU A 11 -0.66 -22.92 -8.73
N ARG A 12 0.15 -21.89 -8.99
CA ARG A 12 0.06 -21.06 -10.20
C ARG A 12 1.29 -21.29 -11.07
N THR A 13 1.05 -21.58 -12.34
CA THR A 13 2.11 -21.69 -13.34
C THR A 13 2.71 -20.31 -13.63
N LEU A 14 4.04 -20.24 -13.67
CA LEU A 14 4.80 -19.05 -14.02
C LEU A 14 5.56 -19.30 -15.32
N ALA A 15 5.40 -18.44 -16.32
CA ALA A 15 6.22 -18.43 -17.52
C ALA A 15 7.26 -17.31 -17.41
N VAL A 16 8.54 -17.66 -17.46
CA VAL A 16 9.67 -16.70 -17.36
C VAL A 16 10.51 -16.80 -18.62
N ARG A 17 10.85 -15.65 -19.20
CA ARG A 17 11.83 -15.57 -20.29
C ARG A 17 13.22 -15.40 -19.68
N ILE A 18 14.14 -16.27 -20.05
CA ILE A 18 15.55 -16.22 -19.65
C ILE A 18 16.43 -16.34 -20.89
N ASN A 19 17.63 -15.80 -20.80
CA ASN A 19 18.63 -15.93 -21.85
C ASN A 19 19.20 -17.35 -21.86
N GLU A 20 19.79 -17.74 -23.00
CA GLU A 20 20.37 -19.07 -23.21
C GLU A 20 21.46 -19.39 -22.20
N ASP A 21 22.36 -18.44 -21.90
CA ASP A 21 23.43 -18.65 -20.92
C ASP A 21 22.89 -18.96 -19.53
N LEU A 22 21.83 -18.27 -19.11
CA LEU A 22 21.21 -18.50 -17.80
C LEU A 22 20.50 -19.87 -17.77
N ARG A 23 19.89 -20.27 -18.90
CA ARG A 23 19.29 -21.60 -19.04
C ARG A 23 20.35 -22.69 -18.91
N ALA A 24 21.47 -22.55 -19.62
CA ALA A 24 22.57 -23.51 -19.55
C ALA A 24 23.14 -23.64 -18.13
N GLN A 25 23.34 -22.52 -17.43
CA GLN A 25 23.78 -22.52 -16.03
C GLN A 25 22.79 -23.27 -15.13
N LEU A 26 21.49 -23.03 -15.30
CA LEU A 26 20.45 -23.72 -14.53
C LEU A 26 20.45 -25.23 -14.78
N ASP A 27 20.61 -25.67 -16.03
CA ASP A 27 20.65 -27.09 -16.39
C ASP A 27 21.88 -27.79 -15.76
N VAL A 28 23.04 -27.11 -15.71
CA VAL A 28 24.23 -27.62 -15.01
C VAL A 28 23.99 -27.73 -13.50
N VAL A 29 23.37 -26.71 -12.88
CA VAL A 29 23.04 -26.75 -11.44
C VAL A 29 22.08 -27.90 -11.14
N ALA A 30 21.03 -28.05 -11.96
CA ALA A 30 20.06 -29.13 -11.84
C ALA A 30 20.72 -30.52 -11.93
N GLN A 31 21.70 -30.68 -12.83
CA GLN A 31 22.48 -31.91 -12.94
C GLN A 31 23.32 -32.20 -11.70
N ILE A 32 23.96 -31.17 -11.12
CA ILE A 32 24.79 -31.30 -9.91
C ILE A 32 23.93 -31.65 -8.69
N THR A 33 22.76 -31.02 -8.56
CA THR A 33 21.87 -31.23 -7.41
C THR A 33 20.99 -32.48 -7.54
N GLY A 34 20.94 -33.09 -8.73
CA GLY A 34 20.07 -34.22 -9.03
C GLY A 34 18.59 -33.85 -9.06
N ARG A 35 18.27 -32.57 -9.31
CA ARG A 35 16.89 -32.05 -9.37
C ARG A 35 16.53 -31.63 -10.79
N SER A 36 15.26 -31.26 -11.00
CA SER A 36 14.86 -30.64 -12.26
C SER A 36 15.12 -29.13 -12.23
N ALA A 37 15.36 -28.55 -13.41
CA ALA A 37 15.48 -27.10 -13.57
C ALA A 37 14.28 -26.34 -12.98
N THR A 38 13.07 -26.92 -13.06
CA THR A 38 11.84 -26.35 -12.49
C THR A 38 11.90 -26.25 -10.97
N GLU A 39 12.42 -27.29 -10.31
CA GLU A 39 12.57 -27.31 -8.85
C GLU A 39 13.63 -26.31 -8.39
N GLU A 40 14.75 -26.22 -9.11
CA GLU A 40 15.80 -25.24 -8.82
C GLU A 40 15.31 -23.80 -9.01
N ILE A 41 14.48 -23.52 -10.02
CA ILE A 41 13.83 -22.20 -10.17
C ILE A 41 12.95 -21.89 -8.97
N ARG A 42 12.15 -22.86 -8.50
CA ARG A 42 11.28 -22.66 -7.33
C ARG A 42 12.12 -22.29 -6.10
N LEU A 43 13.15 -23.08 -5.81
CA LEU A 43 14.03 -22.84 -4.66
C LEU A 43 14.79 -21.52 -4.78
N ALA A 44 15.25 -21.15 -5.97
CA ALA A 44 15.90 -19.87 -6.22
C ALA A 44 14.96 -18.69 -5.93
N LEU A 45 13.68 -18.79 -6.29
CA LEU A 45 12.68 -17.78 -5.98
C LEU A 45 12.39 -17.69 -4.48
N GLU A 46 12.23 -18.82 -3.79
CA GLU A 46 12.04 -18.86 -2.33
C GLU A 46 13.23 -18.21 -1.60
N HIS A 47 14.45 -18.60 -1.97
CA HIS A 47 15.67 -18.04 -1.40
C HIS A 47 15.83 -16.56 -1.73
N TRP A 48 15.48 -16.13 -2.95
CA TRP A 48 15.51 -14.71 -3.33
C TRP A 48 14.53 -13.88 -2.49
N ILE A 49 13.31 -14.38 -2.28
CA ILE A 49 12.31 -13.72 -1.43
C ILE A 49 12.83 -13.61 0.01
N GLU A 50 13.40 -14.68 0.56
CA GLU A 50 13.91 -14.68 1.93
C GLU A 50 15.09 -13.72 2.11
N LYS A 51 16.01 -13.72 1.15
CA LYS A 51 17.10 -12.75 1.10
C LYS A 51 16.59 -11.31 1.00
N THR A 52 15.57 -11.09 0.19
CA THR A 52 14.96 -9.76 -0.02
C THR A 52 14.24 -9.26 1.23
N LYS A 53 13.57 -10.15 1.99
CA LYS A 53 12.96 -9.78 3.28
C LYS A 53 13.99 -9.36 4.33
N SER A 54 15.18 -9.96 4.27
CA SER A 54 16.28 -9.65 5.18
C SER A 54 17.06 -8.39 4.79
N ASP A 55 16.80 -7.82 3.62
CA ASP A 55 17.48 -6.62 3.13
C ASP A 55 16.87 -5.34 3.75
N PRO A 56 17.66 -4.56 4.52
CA PRO A 56 17.16 -3.36 5.21
C PRO A 56 16.64 -2.29 4.24
N ALA A 57 17.19 -2.19 3.02
CA ALA A 57 16.70 -1.24 2.02
C ALA A 57 15.30 -1.62 1.51
N THR A 58 15.02 -2.92 1.42
CA THR A 58 13.69 -3.42 1.04
C THR A 58 12.68 -3.27 2.17
N LEU A 59 13.08 -3.45 3.44
CA LEU A 59 12.22 -3.21 4.60
C LEU A 59 11.79 -1.74 4.69
N GLN A 60 12.71 -0.79 4.48
CA GLN A 60 12.37 0.64 4.46
C GLN A 60 11.36 0.98 3.37
N LYS A 61 11.53 0.42 2.16
CA LYS A 61 10.57 0.60 1.06
C LYS A 61 9.22 -0.05 1.37
N ALA A 62 9.21 -1.23 1.97
CA ALA A 62 7.99 -1.92 2.38
C ALA A 62 7.21 -1.12 3.44
N GLU A 63 7.92 -0.51 4.39
CA GLU A 63 7.33 0.35 5.42
C GLU A 63 6.73 1.63 4.82
N ALA A 64 7.42 2.26 3.87
CA ALA A 64 6.90 3.41 3.12
C ALA A 64 5.63 3.05 2.31
N ILE A 65 5.63 1.91 1.62
CA ILE A 65 4.46 1.42 0.88
C ILE A 65 3.30 1.13 1.84
N ARG A 66 3.58 0.53 3.00
CA ARG A 66 2.57 0.27 4.03
C ARG A 66 1.96 1.57 4.57
N ALA A 67 2.78 2.59 4.82
CA ALA A 67 2.31 3.88 5.30
C ALA A 67 1.39 4.58 4.28
N GLU A 68 1.72 4.49 2.99
CA GLU A 68 0.88 5.07 1.93
C GLU A 68 -0.44 4.31 1.76
N ILE A 69 -0.42 2.98 1.81
CA ILE A 69 -1.65 2.16 1.80
C ILE A 69 -2.55 2.52 2.98
N GLU A 70 -2.00 2.68 4.18
CA GLU A 70 -2.78 3.02 5.37
C GLU A 70 -3.40 4.42 5.25
N ARG A 71 -2.64 5.39 4.75
CA ARG A 71 -3.15 6.75 4.50
C ARG A 71 -4.30 6.75 3.49
N GLU A 72 -4.16 5.98 2.41
CA GLU A 72 -5.19 5.87 1.39
C GLU A 72 -6.43 5.13 1.91
N ALA A 73 -6.22 4.03 2.65
CA ALA A 73 -7.29 3.27 3.29
C ALA A 73 -8.05 4.13 4.31
N GLN A 74 -7.35 4.93 5.11
CA GLN A 74 -7.95 5.85 6.06
C GLN A 74 -8.76 6.93 5.36
N THR A 75 -8.25 7.49 4.26
CA THR A 75 -8.95 8.48 3.45
C THR A 75 -10.26 7.90 2.89
N ARG A 76 -10.19 6.69 2.31
CA ARG A 76 -11.36 5.99 1.78
C ARG A 76 -12.35 5.63 2.88
N ARG A 77 -11.88 5.21 4.06
CA ARG A 77 -12.72 4.90 5.23
C ARG A 77 -13.41 6.14 5.79
N ASN A 78 -12.71 7.27 5.86
CA ASN A 78 -13.28 8.55 6.29
C ASN A 78 -14.38 9.01 5.32
N ALA A 79 -14.15 8.91 4.00
CA ALA A 79 -15.16 9.23 2.99
C ALA A 79 -16.41 8.35 3.09
N ILE A 80 -16.24 7.05 3.31
CA ILE A 80 -17.34 6.11 3.52
C ILE A 80 -18.10 6.44 4.82
N THR A 81 -17.38 6.77 5.90
CA THR A 81 -18.00 7.17 7.18
C THR A 81 -18.82 8.45 7.03
N ALA A 82 -18.35 9.43 6.24
CA ALA A 82 -19.11 10.64 5.92
C ALA A 82 -20.41 10.35 5.15
N ILE A 83 -20.43 9.30 4.32
CA ILE A 83 -21.64 8.85 3.61
C ILE A 83 -22.63 8.17 4.56
N PHE A 84 -22.15 7.38 5.52
CA PHE A 84 -23.01 6.61 6.44
C PHE A 84 -23.38 7.33 7.75
N GLY A 85 -22.71 8.43 8.09
CA GLY A 85 -22.87 9.15 9.36
C GLY A 85 -23.01 10.66 9.23
N GLY A 86 -23.37 11.16 8.05
CA GLY A 86 -23.57 12.60 7.76
C GLY A 86 -24.85 13.21 8.35
N ASP A 87 -25.28 12.79 9.54
CA ASP A 87 -26.25 13.52 10.36
C ASP A 87 -25.89 13.36 11.84
N ASN A 88 -25.53 14.49 12.47
CA ASN A 88 -25.11 14.69 13.87
C ASN A 88 -23.68 14.25 14.28
N ALA A 89 -22.71 15.16 14.14
CA ALA A 89 -22.34 16.01 15.28
C ALA A 89 -21.36 17.15 14.89
N THR A 90 -21.81 18.37 15.22
CA THR A 90 -21.03 19.60 15.50
C THR A 90 -20.32 20.29 14.34
N SER A 91 -21.13 21.01 13.56
CA SER A 91 -21.05 22.47 13.37
C SER A 91 -19.78 23.14 13.92
N GLY A 92 -18.80 23.33 13.04
CA GLY A 92 -17.69 24.27 13.19
C GLY A 92 -17.77 25.30 12.07
N GLU A 93 -18.84 26.08 12.07
CA GLU A 93 -19.02 27.19 11.14
C GLU A 93 -18.64 28.52 11.81
N PRO A 94 -17.73 29.31 11.24
CA PRO A 94 -17.88 30.75 11.23
C PRO A 94 -18.48 31.15 9.89
N LYS A 95 -19.73 31.60 9.96
CA LYS A 95 -20.51 32.12 8.85
C LYS A 95 -19.74 33.24 8.14
N ASN A 96 -19.62 33.08 6.84
CA ASN A 96 -19.26 34.16 5.93
C ASN A 96 -20.44 35.14 5.81
N ALA A 97 -20.15 36.37 5.37
CA ALA A 97 -21.06 37.43 4.91
C ALA A 97 -21.54 38.50 5.93
N SER A 98 -20.82 39.61 5.90
CA SER A 98 -21.31 40.97 5.62
C SER A 98 -22.77 41.31 5.94
N ALA A 99 -22.98 42.14 6.96
CA ALA A 99 -24.04 43.16 6.98
C ALA A 99 -23.70 44.28 7.98
N SER A 100 -24.06 45.51 7.60
CA SER A 100 -24.13 46.75 8.42
C SER A 100 -22.98 47.77 8.26
N ARG A 101 -23.02 48.55 7.18
CA ARG A 101 -22.98 50.03 7.31
C ARG A 101 -24.45 50.52 7.37
N PRO A 102 -24.81 51.72 7.85
CA PRO A 102 -24.03 52.77 8.52
C PRO A 102 -24.70 53.30 9.82
N ALA A 103 -23.97 53.97 10.72
CA ALA A 103 -24.59 54.80 11.77
C ALA A 103 -23.70 56.00 12.18
N THR A 104 -24.07 57.15 11.63
CA THR A 104 -23.87 58.53 12.07
C THR A 104 -23.40 58.75 13.52
N ARG A 105 -22.29 59.49 13.67
CA ARG A 105 -22.14 60.50 14.73
C ARG A 105 -21.69 61.84 14.13
N ARG A 106 -22.68 62.73 13.95
CA ARG A 106 -22.61 64.18 14.24
C ARG A 106 -21.76 64.43 15.49
N ALA A 107 -21.05 65.53 15.72
CA ALA A 107 -20.77 66.78 15.03
C ALA A 107 -19.73 67.52 15.89
N LYS A 108 -18.86 68.36 15.31
CA LYS A 108 -18.68 69.74 15.77
C LYS A 108 -17.96 70.56 14.70
N ALA A 109 -18.64 71.62 14.26
CA ALA A 109 -18.14 72.71 13.44
C ALA A 109 -17.54 73.82 14.33
N ASP A 110 -17.14 74.91 13.65
CA ASP A 110 -16.52 76.19 14.08
C ASP A 110 -14.98 76.17 14.16
N GLU A 111 -14.25 77.12 13.60
CA GLU A 111 -14.49 78.25 12.67
C GLU A 111 -13.10 78.60 12.07
#